data_AF-A0A7N2R1W1-F1
#
_entry.id   AF-A0A7N2R1W1-F1
#
_cell.length_a   1.000
_cell.length_b   1.000
_cell.length_c   1.000
_cell.angle_alpha   90.00
_cell.angle_beta   90.00
_cell.angle_gamma   90.00
#
_symmetry.space_group_name_H-M   'P 1'
#
loop_
_entity.id
_entity.type
_entity.pdbx_description
1 polymer ?
#
loop_
_entity_poly.entity_id
_entity_poly.type
_entity_poly.pdbx_seq_one_letter_code
_entity_poly.pdbx_strand_id
1 'polypeptide(L)'
;MYLCGFDLVLVQLYFGTIVPSFYIIIGSKDKEREKAIEDLTQLLKVFEEGIEKDFPGQSPFFNGEILGYLGIVVGSHACNYQAVDEAIGVVLISEKNPEFLSWINALKNCPLMTETLPPHDKLVAKLSARLKST
;
A
#
# COMPACT_ATOMS: atom_id res chain seq x y z
N MET A 1 20.43 -0.70 -18.52
CA MET A 1 19.23 -1.33 -19.15
C MET A 1 18.63 -2.47 -18.31
N TYR A 2 19.31 -3.03 -17.31
CA TYR A 2 18.80 -4.14 -16.49
C TYR A 2 17.84 -3.76 -15.35
N LEU A 3 17.73 -2.48 -14.98
CA LEU A 3 16.89 -2.05 -13.86
C LEU A 3 15.38 -2.01 -14.19
N CYS A 4 15.00 -1.88 -15.47
CA CYS A 4 13.59 -1.78 -15.88
C CYS A 4 12.79 -3.09 -15.68
N GLY A 5 13.48 -4.25 -15.65
CA GLY A 5 12.83 -5.55 -15.51
C GLY A 5 12.37 -5.88 -14.09
N PHE A 6 13.16 -5.49 -13.08
CA PHE A 6 12.87 -5.79 -11.67
C PHE A 6 11.77 -4.88 -11.10
N ASP A 7 11.79 -3.59 -11.47
CA ASP A 7 10.69 -2.66 -11.19
C ASP A 7 9.34 -3.22 -11.66
N LEU A 8 9.29 -3.82 -12.85
CA LEU A 8 8.05 -4.35 -13.41
C LEU A 8 7.49 -5.53 -12.59
N VAL A 9 8.34 -6.38 -12.00
CA VAL A 9 7.88 -7.55 -11.23
C VAL A 9 7.21 -7.12 -9.93
N LEU A 10 7.82 -6.18 -9.19
CA LEU A 10 7.23 -5.64 -7.96
C LEU A 10 5.95 -4.85 -8.25
N VAL A 11 5.95 -4.05 -9.31
CA VAL A 11 4.73 -3.34 -9.75
C VAL A 11 3.63 -4.34 -10.15
N GLN A 12 3.98 -5.41 -10.85
CA GLN A 12 3.03 -6.47 -11.23
C GLN A 12 2.51 -7.24 -10.03
N LEU A 13 3.34 -7.54 -9.03
CA LEU A 13 2.91 -8.15 -7.76
C LEU A 13 1.96 -7.20 -7.01
N TYR A 14 2.31 -5.91 -6.95
CA TYR A 14 1.51 -4.92 -6.26
C TYR A 14 0.11 -4.76 -6.88
N PHE A 15 0.04 -4.52 -8.19
CA PHE A 15 -1.24 -4.39 -8.88
C PHE A 15 -1.97 -5.70 -9.11
N GLY A 16 -1.25 -6.79 -9.35
CA GLY A 16 -1.81 -8.09 -9.70
C GLY A 16 -2.36 -8.86 -8.51
N THR A 17 -1.84 -8.60 -7.29
CA THR A 17 -2.28 -9.36 -6.12
C THR A 17 -2.45 -8.54 -4.84
N ILE A 18 -1.60 -7.56 -4.52
CA ILE A 18 -1.81 -6.73 -3.29
C ILE A 18 -3.08 -5.88 -3.41
N VAL A 19 -3.23 -5.11 -4.49
CA VAL A 19 -4.40 -4.25 -4.70
C VAL A 19 -5.71 -5.07 -4.75
N PRO A 20 -5.81 -6.20 -5.48
CA PRO A 20 -6.96 -7.10 -5.41
C PRO A 20 -7.30 -7.60 -4.00
N SER A 21 -6.30 -7.94 -3.19
CA SER A 21 -6.51 -8.39 -1.81
C SER A 21 -7.21 -7.34 -0.95
N PHE A 22 -6.94 -6.04 -1.15
CA PHE A 22 -7.70 -4.97 -0.49
C PHE A 22 -9.19 -4.99 -0.84
N TYR A 23 -9.55 -5.26 -2.09
CA TYR A 23 -10.96 -5.38 -2.48
C TYR A 23 -11.65 -6.59 -1.83
N ILE A 24 -10.92 -7.70 -1.67
CA ILE A 24 -11.42 -8.88 -0.95
C ILE A 24 -11.68 -8.55 0.52
N ILE A 25 -10.77 -7.82 1.17
CA ILE A 25 -10.91 -7.38 2.58
C ILE A 25 -12.12 -6.45 2.74
N ILE A 26 -12.30 -5.52 1.80
CA ILE A 26 -13.46 -4.62 1.77
C ILE A 26 -14.77 -5.40 1.66
N GLY A 27 -14.83 -6.41 0.79
CA GLY A 27 -16.04 -7.21 0.54
C GLY A 27 -16.32 -8.34 1.55
N SER A 28 -15.36 -8.70 2.37
CA SER A 28 -15.48 -9.79 3.37
C SER A 28 -15.88 -9.28 4.76
N LYS A 29 -16.38 -10.20 5.60
CA LYS A 29 -16.80 -9.92 6.98
C LYS A 29 -16.22 -10.97 7.94
N ASP A 30 -16.18 -10.61 9.21
CA ASP A 30 -15.82 -11.50 10.33
C ASP A 30 -14.56 -12.34 10.04
N LYS A 31 -14.66 -13.67 10.20
CA LYS A 31 -13.53 -14.61 10.01
C LYS A 31 -12.94 -14.60 8.60
N GLU A 32 -13.75 -14.34 7.57
CA GLU A 32 -13.25 -14.26 6.19
C GLU A 32 -12.37 -13.02 6.01
N ARG A 33 -12.77 -11.91 6.63
CA ARG A 33 -11.98 -10.69 6.64
C ARG A 33 -10.68 -10.85 7.42
N GLU A 34 -10.74 -11.48 8.60
CA GLU A 34 -9.53 -11.77 9.39
C GLU A 34 -8.51 -12.60 8.60
N LYS A 35 -8.99 -13.64 7.90
CA LYS A 35 -8.15 -14.44 7.01
C LYS A 35 -7.58 -13.62 5.86
N ALA A 36 -8.40 -12.79 5.20
CA ALA A 36 -7.95 -11.96 4.07
C ALA A 36 -6.88 -10.93 4.50
N ILE A 37 -6.98 -10.38 5.72
CA ILE A 37 -5.96 -9.50 6.30
C ILE A 37 -4.65 -10.25 6.58
N GLU A 38 -4.74 -11.49 7.07
CA GLU A 38 -3.56 -12.33 7.27
C GLU A 38 -2.90 -12.68 5.92
N ASP A 39 -3.68 -13.06 4.91
CA ASP A 39 -3.18 -13.34 3.56
C ASP A 39 -2.49 -12.09 2.96
N LEU A 40 -3.10 -10.90 3.11
CA LEU A 40 -2.46 -9.64 2.72
C LEU A 40 -1.15 -9.39 3.46
N THR A 41 -1.11 -9.66 4.77
CA THR A 41 0.12 -9.51 5.58
C THR A 41 1.26 -10.37 5.02
N GLN A 42 0.98 -11.61 4.61
CA GLN A 42 2.00 -12.47 4.01
C GLN A 42 2.43 -11.97 2.62
N LEU A 43 1.50 -11.45 1.82
CA LEU A 43 1.82 -10.83 0.53
C LEU A 43 2.71 -9.60 0.67
N LEU A 44 2.46 -8.76 1.69
CA LEU A 44 3.28 -7.59 1.98
C LEU A 44 4.71 -7.99 2.36
N LYS A 45 4.90 -9.07 3.13
CA LYS A 45 6.25 -9.59 3.44
C LYS A 45 7.00 -10.03 2.19
N VAL A 46 6.37 -10.79 1.31
CA VAL A 46 6.99 -11.21 0.04
C VAL A 46 7.38 -9.99 -0.81
N PHE A 47 6.53 -8.96 -0.79
CA PHE A 47 6.79 -7.72 -1.50
C PHE A 47 7.93 -6.91 -0.87
N GLU A 48 8.01 -6.82 0.46
CA GLU A 48 9.13 -6.22 1.21
C GLU A 48 10.45 -6.96 0.93
N GLU A 49 10.45 -8.29 0.96
CA GLU A 49 11.62 -9.12 0.61
C GLU A 49 12.07 -8.89 -0.83
N GLY A 50 11.12 -8.75 -1.76
CA GLY A 50 11.41 -8.42 -3.15
C GLY A 50 12.02 -7.03 -3.32
N ILE A 51 11.51 -6.03 -2.58
CA ILE A 51 12.08 -4.69 -2.51
C ILE A 51 13.54 -4.75 -2.05
N GLU A 52 13.83 -5.43 -0.95
CA GLU A 52 15.19 -5.48 -0.39
C GLU A 52 16.15 -6.24 -1.33
N LYS A 53 15.66 -7.29 -2.00
CA LYS A 53 16.45 -8.06 -2.95
C LYS A 53 16.80 -7.27 -4.21
N ASP A 54 15.82 -6.62 -4.81
CA ASP A 54 15.98 -5.97 -6.12
C ASP A 54 16.53 -4.54 -5.98
N PHE A 55 16.30 -3.89 -4.84
CA PHE A 55 16.69 -2.52 -4.54
C PHE A 55 17.26 -2.34 -3.13
N PRO A 56 18.36 -3.06 -2.79
CA PRO A 56 18.92 -3.05 -1.44
C PRO A 56 19.29 -1.64 -0.98
N GLY A 57 18.73 -1.21 0.14
CA GLY A 57 19.00 0.10 0.74
C GLY A 57 18.50 1.31 -0.06
N GLN A 58 17.63 1.13 -1.05
CA GLN A 58 17.11 2.24 -1.88
C GLN A 58 15.70 2.70 -1.49
N SER A 59 15.05 2.03 -0.52
CA SER A 59 13.80 2.52 0.08
C SER A 59 14.03 3.89 0.76
N PRO A 60 13.10 4.85 0.66
CA PRO A 60 11.76 4.73 0.11
C PRO A 60 11.63 5.11 -1.38
N PHE A 61 12.68 5.63 -2.01
CA PHE A 61 12.56 6.38 -3.27
C PHE A 61 13.14 5.65 -4.49
N PHE A 62 13.90 4.56 -4.33
CA PHE A 62 14.37 3.64 -5.38
C PHE A 62 15.20 4.27 -6.52
N ASN A 63 15.51 5.57 -6.40
CA ASN A 63 16.29 6.34 -7.37
C ASN A 63 16.97 7.56 -6.70
N GLY A 64 17.48 7.39 -5.47
CA GLY A 64 18.07 8.48 -4.68
C GLY A 64 16.99 9.32 -3.99
N GLU A 65 17.02 10.65 -4.15
CA GLU A 65 16.04 11.54 -3.50
C GLU A 65 14.76 11.77 -4.33
N ILE A 66 14.72 11.23 -5.56
CA ILE A 66 13.59 11.38 -6.48
C ILE A 66 12.72 10.15 -6.39
N LEU A 67 11.40 10.35 -6.27
CA LEU A 67 10.42 9.28 -6.24
C LEU A 67 10.49 8.42 -7.51
N GLY A 68 10.91 7.17 -7.38
CA GLY A 68 10.88 6.17 -8.45
C GLY A 68 9.47 5.71 -8.80
N TYR A 69 9.32 5.04 -9.94
CA TYR A 69 8.02 4.58 -10.45
C TYR A 69 7.26 3.70 -9.45
N LEU A 70 7.94 2.76 -8.79
CA LEU A 70 7.35 1.92 -7.75
C LEU A 70 6.79 2.76 -6.60
N GLY A 71 7.54 3.78 -6.15
CA GLY A 71 7.10 4.70 -5.11
C GLY A 71 5.86 5.50 -5.51
N ILE A 72 5.74 5.91 -6.79
CA ILE A 72 4.55 6.63 -7.29
C ILE A 72 3.34 5.70 -7.23
N VAL A 73 3.50 4.49 -7.78
CA VAL A 73 2.46 3.46 -7.86
C VAL A 73 1.94 3.07 -6.47
N VAL A 74 2.85 2.76 -5.54
CA VAL A 74 2.46 2.35 -4.19
C VAL A 74 1.94 3.54 -3.42
N GLY A 75 2.60 4.70 -3.47
CA GLY A 75 2.22 5.87 -2.70
C GLY A 75 0.83 6.40 -3.06
N SER A 76 0.43 6.37 -4.34
CA SER A 76 -0.92 6.82 -4.74
C SER A 76 -2.05 5.99 -4.11
N HIS A 77 -1.79 4.74 -3.75
CA HIS A 77 -2.76 3.83 -3.15
C HIS A 77 -2.56 3.72 -1.62
N ALA A 78 -1.36 3.38 -1.18
CA ALA A 78 -1.07 3.00 0.19
C ALA A 78 -0.88 4.18 1.14
N CYS A 79 -0.49 5.38 0.68
CA CYS A 79 -0.37 6.54 1.60
C CYS A 79 -1.74 6.98 2.18
N ASN A 80 -2.84 6.51 1.60
CA ASN A 80 -4.20 6.72 2.09
C ASN A 80 -4.68 5.65 3.09
N TYR A 81 -3.81 4.72 3.52
CA TYR A 81 -4.21 3.56 4.33
C TYR A 81 -4.98 3.93 5.60
N GLN A 82 -4.61 5.02 6.29
CA GLN A 82 -5.29 5.45 7.52
C GLN A 82 -6.77 5.77 7.26
N ALA A 83 -7.08 6.39 6.11
CA ALA A 83 -8.46 6.69 5.73
C ALA A 83 -9.23 5.41 5.38
N VAL A 84 -8.55 4.41 4.81
CA VAL A 84 -9.11 3.08 4.56
C VAL A 84 -9.41 2.40 5.88
N ASP A 85 -8.45 2.32 6.79
CA ASP A 85 -8.59 1.70 8.11
C ASP A 85 -9.72 2.33 8.92
N GLU A 86 -9.85 3.65 8.89
CA GLU A 86 -10.94 4.37 9.55
C GLU A 86 -12.30 4.05 8.92
N ALA A 87 -12.37 3.98 7.59
CA ALA A 87 -13.64 3.74 6.89
C ALA A 87 -14.12 2.29 6.97
N ILE A 88 -13.20 1.31 6.96
CA ILE A 88 -13.54 -0.11 6.77
C ILE A 88 -13.16 -0.99 7.96
N GLY A 89 -12.42 -0.45 8.93
CA GLY A 89 -11.75 -1.20 9.99
C GLY A 89 -10.27 -1.44 9.67
N VAL A 90 -9.45 -1.63 10.72
CA VAL A 90 -7.99 -1.76 10.60
C VAL A 90 -7.60 -2.93 9.69
N VAL A 91 -6.86 -2.63 8.63
CA VAL A 91 -6.30 -3.59 7.68
C VAL A 91 -4.79 -3.71 7.83
N LEU A 92 -4.07 -2.58 7.86
CA LEU A 92 -2.63 -2.57 8.05
C LEU A 92 -2.32 -2.43 9.54
N ILE A 93 -1.59 -3.40 10.09
CA ILE A 93 -1.33 -3.49 11.53
C ILE A 93 0.16 -3.23 11.74
N SER A 94 0.51 -2.21 12.54
CA SER A 94 1.90 -1.80 12.74
C SER A 94 2.81 -2.92 13.25
N GLU A 95 2.28 -3.79 14.11
CA GLU A 95 3.01 -4.94 14.64
C GLU A 95 3.25 -6.03 13.60
N LYS A 96 2.41 -6.10 12.55
CA LYS A 96 2.50 -7.11 11.48
C LYS A 96 3.18 -6.60 10.22
N ASN A 97 3.10 -5.30 9.96
CA ASN A 97 3.56 -4.63 8.74
C ASN A 97 4.48 -3.42 9.02
N PRO A 98 5.46 -3.53 9.94
CA PRO A 98 6.23 -2.38 10.40
C PRO A 98 7.05 -1.72 9.27
N GLU A 99 7.67 -2.52 8.41
CA GLU A 99 8.52 -2.02 7.32
C GLU A 99 7.68 -1.36 6.22
N PHE A 100 6.61 -2.01 5.76
CA PHE A 100 5.68 -1.42 4.80
C PHE A 100 5.07 -0.12 5.34
N LEU A 101 4.63 -0.08 6.60
CA LEU A 101 4.10 1.14 7.20
C LEU A 101 5.17 2.24 7.32
N SER A 102 6.39 1.90 7.71
CA SER A 102 7.52 2.84 7.73
C SER A 102 7.75 3.43 6.35
N TRP A 103 7.76 2.58 5.33
CA TRP A 103 7.98 2.96 3.95
C TRP A 103 6.89 3.90 3.41
N ILE A 104 5.61 3.56 3.58
CA ILE A 104 4.50 4.40 3.09
C ILE A 104 4.41 5.73 3.85
N ASN A 105 4.78 5.76 5.14
CA ASN A 105 4.82 6.99 5.92
C ASN A 105 5.96 7.91 5.43
N ALA A 106 7.12 7.35 5.07
CA ALA A 106 8.18 8.10 4.43
C ALA A 106 7.74 8.67 3.06
N LEU A 107 7.07 7.85 2.23
CA LEU A 107 6.49 8.29 0.95
C LEU A 107 5.45 9.39 1.12
N LYS A 108 4.56 9.29 2.12
CA LYS A 108 3.48 10.24 2.38
C LYS A 108 4.00 11.66 2.64
N ASN A 109 5.20 11.79 3.21
CA ASN A 109 5.84 13.06 3.52
C ASN A 109 6.63 13.68 2.36
N CYS A 110 6.69 13.04 1.19
CA CYS A 110 7.35 13.63 0.04
C CYS A 110 6.49 14.74 -0.59
N PRO A 111 7.09 15.76 -1.23
CA PRO A 111 6.36 16.90 -1.79
C PRO A 111 5.19 16.49 -2.71
N LEU A 112 5.46 15.59 -3.66
CA LEU A 112 4.46 15.13 -4.62
C LEU A 112 3.25 14.48 -3.94
N MET A 113 3.46 13.64 -2.92
CA MET A 113 2.35 13.00 -2.21
C MET A 113 1.59 14.00 -1.36
N THR A 114 2.28 14.90 -0.65
CA THR A 114 1.61 15.93 0.15
C THR A 114 0.72 16.87 -0.68
N GLU A 115 1.09 17.13 -1.93
CA GLU A 115 0.32 17.98 -2.86
C GLU A 115 -0.84 17.25 -3.54
N THR A 116 -0.74 15.92 -3.71
CA THR A 116 -1.69 15.15 -4.53
C THR A 116 -2.66 14.29 -3.74
N LEU A 117 -2.32 13.90 -2.51
CA LEU A 117 -3.21 13.08 -1.69
C LEU A 117 -4.49 13.85 -1.33
N PRO A 118 -5.66 13.18 -1.38
CA PRO A 118 -6.91 13.82 -1.01
C PRO A 118 -6.93 14.15 0.50
N PRO A 119 -7.70 15.18 0.91
CA PRO A 119 -7.95 15.42 2.33
C PRO A 119 -8.54 14.17 2.99
N HIS A 120 -7.96 13.76 4.12
CA HIS A 120 -8.29 12.53 4.83
C HIS A 120 -9.81 12.36 5.05
N ASP A 121 -10.45 13.34 5.69
CA ASP A 121 -11.89 13.29 6.02
C ASP A 121 -12.78 13.13 4.78
N LYS A 122 -12.39 13.76 3.66
CA LYS A 122 -13.13 13.63 2.40
C LYS A 122 -13.01 12.22 1.83
N LEU A 123 -11.84 11.60 1.96
CA LEU A 123 -11.63 10.23 1.51
C LEU A 123 -12.39 9.23 2.40
N VAL A 124 -12.31 9.38 3.73
CA VAL A 124 -13.07 8.56 4.69
C VAL A 124 -14.56 8.63 4.36
N ALA A 125 -15.13 9.83 4.24
CA ALA A 125 -16.54 10.01 3.92
C ALA A 125 -16.96 9.30 2.62
N LYS A 126 -16.12 9.39 1.57
CA LYS A 126 -16.38 8.74 0.28
C LYS A 126 -16.31 7.21 0.37
N LEU A 127 -15.32 6.68 1.09
CA LEU A 127 -15.16 5.24 1.31
C LEU A 127 -16.33 4.69 2.13
N SER A 128 -16.64 5.30 3.27
CA SER A 128 -17.76 4.87 4.13
C SER A 128 -19.10 4.94 3.41
N ALA A 129 -19.34 5.97 2.58
CA ALA A 129 -20.56 6.05 1.78
C ALA A 129 -20.67 4.88 0.77
N ARG A 130 -19.56 4.53 0.10
CA ARG A 130 -19.51 3.41 -0.85
C ARG A 130 -19.79 2.06 -0.19
N LEU A 131 -19.30 1.86 1.02
CA LEU A 131 -19.53 0.63 1.79
C LEU A 131 -20.99 0.49 2.21
N LYS A 132 -21.65 1.60 2.60
CA LYS A 132 -23.08 1.58 2.95
C LYS A 132 -23.98 1.32 1.75
N SER A 133 -23.52 1.62 0.54
CA SER A 133 -24.27 1.36 -0.70
C SER A 133 -24.08 -0.04 -1.28
N THR A 134 -23.24 -0.88 -0.66
CA THR A 134 -22.94 -2.26 -1.09
C THR A 134 -23.52 -3.24 -0.08
#